data_AF-A0AAN8H9I4-F1
#
_entry.id   AF-A0AAN8H9I4-F1
#
_cell.length_a   1.000
_cell.length_b   1.000
_cell.length_c   1.000
_cell.angle_alpha   90.00
_cell.angle_beta   90.00
_cell.angle_gamma   90.00
#
_symmetry.space_group_name_H-M   'P 1'
#
loop_
_entity.id
_entity.type
_entity.pdbx_description
1 polymer ?
#
loop_
_entity_poly.entity_id
_entity_poly.type
_entity_poly.pdbx_seq_one_letter_code
_entity_poly.pdbx_strand_id
1 'polypeptide(L)'
;MKSHLVVPACLLLLWTLTAGAIKVESLSDGIKVSCGAAVDLTQNYQKVGNSLKYKDEHTGEYECNKTKIYVKFRTCDNCVEFDMGTIMGLAIGDVVATIVIGVAVYIIASKTQIGPTTSVKKSSDRQHLVPNAARGGASHDLYQDLKPRQRDTYDELNHRR
;
A
#
# COMPACT_ATOMS: atom_id res chain seq x y z
N MET A 1 55.61 -61.15 -0.09
CA MET A 1 55.35 -60.23 -1.23
C MET A 1 54.03 -60.64 -1.91
N LYS A 2 52.87 -60.17 -1.42
CA LYS A 2 51.54 -60.48 -2.01
C LYS A 2 50.61 -59.25 -2.08
N SER A 3 51.13 -58.06 -1.76
CA SER A 3 50.35 -56.82 -1.54
C SER A 3 50.12 -55.97 -2.80
N HIS A 4 50.74 -56.29 -3.94
CA HIS A 4 50.68 -55.45 -5.15
C HIS A 4 49.47 -55.73 -6.06
N LEU A 5 48.75 -56.84 -5.87
CA LEU A 5 47.56 -57.20 -6.67
C LEU A 5 46.24 -56.74 -6.03
N VAL A 6 46.23 -56.43 -4.74
CA VAL A 6 45.01 -56.01 -4.01
C VAL A 6 44.65 -54.55 -4.32
N VAL A 7 45.65 -53.69 -4.49
CA VAL A 7 45.45 -52.26 -4.76
C VAL A 7 44.77 -51.98 -6.11
N PRO A 8 45.19 -52.57 -7.26
CA PRO A 8 44.51 -52.33 -8.53
C PRO A 8 43.11 -52.94 -8.57
N ALA A 9 42.89 -54.07 -7.88
CA ALA A 9 41.56 -54.68 -7.76
C ALA A 9 40.59 -53.81 -6.94
N CYS A 10 41.07 -53.20 -5.84
CA CYS A 10 40.30 -52.22 -5.07
C CYS A 10 39.99 -50.95 -5.88
N LEU A 11 40.93 -50.44 -6.69
CA LEU A 11 40.71 -49.28 -7.55
C LEU A 11 39.65 -49.55 -8.65
N LEU A 12 39.65 -50.76 -9.23
CA LEU A 12 38.61 -51.19 -10.17
C LEU A 12 37.24 -51.35 -9.48
N LEU A 13 37.20 -51.90 -8.26
CA LEU A 13 35.97 -51.99 -7.46
C LEU A 13 35.40 -50.61 -7.11
N LEU A 14 36.26 -49.65 -6.75
CA LEU A 14 35.87 -48.25 -6.50
C LEU A 14 35.29 -47.58 -7.76
N TRP A 15 35.80 -47.90 -8.96
CA TRP A 15 35.20 -47.43 -10.22
C TRP A 15 33.83 -48.06 -10.48
N THR A 16 33.64 -49.36 -10.21
CA THR A 16 32.32 -50.01 -10.38
C THR A 16 31.25 -49.50 -9.40
N LEU A 17 31.65 -48.98 -8.23
CA LEU A 17 30.71 -48.47 -7.22
C LEU A 17 30.09 -47.12 -7.59
N THR A 18 30.64 -46.40 -8.58
CA THR A 18 30.11 -45.10 -9.01
C THR A 18 29.02 -45.20 -10.08
N ALA A 19 28.70 -46.42 -10.54
CA ALA A 19 27.77 -46.67 -11.65
C ALA A 19 26.28 -46.38 -11.35
N GLY A 20 25.94 -46.01 -10.11
CA GLY A 20 24.55 -45.73 -9.70
C GLY A 20 24.28 -44.29 -9.25
N ALA A 21 25.24 -43.37 -9.36
CA ALA A 21 25.05 -42.01 -8.85
C ALA A 21 24.37 -41.12 -9.89
N ILE A 22 23.09 -40.80 -9.68
CA ILE A 22 22.40 -39.72 -10.41
C ILE A 22 23.01 -38.39 -9.95
N LYS A 23 23.56 -37.61 -10.88
CA LYS A 23 24.09 -36.27 -10.60
C LYS A 23 23.13 -35.22 -11.12
N VAL A 24 22.79 -34.25 -10.28
CA VAL A 24 21.92 -33.12 -10.62
C VAL A 24 22.74 -31.84 -10.50
N GLU A 25 22.86 -31.10 -11.60
CA GLU A 25 23.50 -29.79 -11.66
C GLU A 25 22.43 -28.72 -11.88
N SER A 26 22.46 -27.65 -11.11
CA SER A 26 21.60 -26.49 -11.34
C SER A 26 22.19 -25.59 -12.42
N LEU A 27 21.36 -25.18 -13.36
CA LEU A 27 21.64 -24.14 -14.35
C LEU A 27 20.73 -22.94 -14.11
N SER A 28 21.03 -21.81 -14.75
CA SER A 28 20.21 -20.60 -14.65
C SER A 28 18.78 -20.77 -15.19
N ASP A 29 18.58 -21.61 -16.21
CA ASP A 29 17.28 -21.84 -16.88
C ASP A 29 16.66 -23.21 -16.57
N GLY A 30 17.27 -23.99 -15.65
CA GLY A 30 16.79 -25.34 -15.37
C GLY A 30 17.75 -26.19 -14.55
N ILE A 31 17.55 -27.50 -14.62
CA ILE A 31 18.47 -28.49 -14.05
C ILE A 31 18.99 -29.40 -15.15
N LYS A 32 20.23 -29.83 -14.99
CA LYS A 32 20.81 -30.90 -15.80
C LYS A 32 20.93 -32.14 -14.94
N VAL A 33 20.19 -33.17 -15.33
CA VAL A 33 20.26 -34.48 -14.69
C VAL A 33 21.20 -35.34 -15.55
N SER A 34 22.10 -36.05 -14.90
CA SER A 34 23.00 -36.99 -15.56
C SER A 34 23.00 -38.32 -14.83
N CYS A 35 22.73 -39.37 -15.60
CA CYS A 35 22.86 -40.74 -15.13
C CYS A 35 24.33 -41.17 -15.27
N GLY A 36 24.89 -41.83 -14.26
CA GLY A 36 26.22 -42.43 -14.37
C GLY A 36 26.31 -43.38 -15.58
N ALA A 37 27.47 -43.37 -16.26
CA ALA A 37 27.80 -44.22 -17.40
C ALA A 37 26.86 -44.12 -18.63
N ALA A 38 26.92 -43.03 -19.40
CA ALA A 38 26.28 -42.89 -20.73
C ALA A 38 24.82 -43.40 -20.84
N VAL A 39 24.09 -43.40 -19.72
CA VAL A 39 22.69 -43.79 -19.65
C VAL A 39 21.85 -42.56 -19.96
N ASP A 40 20.90 -42.75 -20.87
CA ASP A 40 19.94 -41.71 -21.22
C ASP A 40 18.84 -41.60 -20.15
N LEU A 41 18.39 -40.38 -19.90
CA LEU A 41 17.21 -40.12 -19.09
C LEU A 41 15.96 -40.49 -19.87
N THR A 42 15.07 -41.23 -19.23
CA THR A 42 13.77 -41.55 -19.80
C THR A 42 12.63 -41.01 -18.94
N GLN A 43 11.55 -40.62 -19.59
CA GLN A 43 10.29 -40.26 -18.96
C GLN A 43 9.20 -41.04 -19.70
N ASN A 44 8.44 -41.86 -19.00
CA ASN A 44 7.40 -42.70 -19.61
C ASN A 44 7.92 -43.48 -20.85
N TYR A 45 9.06 -44.15 -20.68
CA TYR A 45 9.75 -44.95 -21.72
C TYR A 45 10.30 -44.18 -22.94
N GLN A 46 10.15 -42.85 -22.98
CA GLN A 46 10.76 -42.00 -24.01
C GLN A 46 12.04 -41.36 -23.52
N LYS A 47 13.06 -41.31 -24.38
CA LYS A 47 14.31 -40.60 -24.12
C LYS A 47 14.04 -39.10 -24.06
N VAL A 48 14.37 -38.49 -22.93
CA VAL A 48 14.28 -37.04 -22.70
C VAL A 48 15.71 -36.49 -22.65
N GLY A 49 15.89 -35.25 -23.13
CA GLY A 49 17.17 -34.57 -23.03
C GLY A 49 17.61 -34.41 -21.58
N ASN A 50 18.93 -34.34 -21.35
CA ASN A 50 19.50 -34.25 -20.00
C ASN A 50 19.27 -32.88 -19.32
N SER A 51 18.76 -31.89 -20.04
CA SER A 51 18.48 -30.54 -19.54
C SER A 51 16.98 -30.33 -19.45
N LEU A 52 16.46 -30.20 -18.24
CA LEU A 52 15.07 -29.91 -17.94
C LEU A 52 14.95 -28.44 -17.56
N LYS A 53 14.05 -27.71 -18.21
CA LYS A 53 13.82 -26.31 -17.87
C LYS A 53 13.02 -26.18 -16.59
N TYR A 54 13.15 -25.05 -15.91
CA TYR A 54 12.28 -24.70 -14.78
C TYR A 54 10.86 -24.42 -15.28
N LYS A 55 10.05 -25.48 -15.39
CA LYS A 55 8.61 -25.41 -15.64
C LYS A 55 7.90 -26.53 -14.88
N ASP A 56 6.72 -26.24 -14.38
CA ASP A 56 5.90 -27.23 -13.67
C ASP A 56 5.53 -28.43 -14.55
N GLU A 57 5.42 -28.24 -15.87
CA GLU A 57 5.20 -29.31 -16.86
C GLU A 57 6.31 -30.38 -16.88
N HIS A 58 7.52 -30.02 -16.46
CA HIS A 58 8.65 -30.95 -16.35
C HIS A 58 8.71 -31.63 -14.96
N THR A 59 7.69 -31.45 -14.11
CA THR A 59 7.57 -32.19 -12.85
C THR A 59 7.09 -33.61 -13.13
N GLY A 60 7.83 -34.60 -12.64
CA GLY A 60 7.46 -35.99 -12.84
C GLY A 60 8.53 -36.99 -12.44
N GLU A 61 8.21 -38.27 -12.67
CA GLU A 61 9.14 -39.37 -12.51
C GLU A 61 10.03 -39.50 -13.76
N TYR A 62 11.33 -39.52 -13.54
CA TYR A 62 12.35 -39.80 -14.53
C TYR A 62 13.07 -41.08 -14.14
N GLU A 63 13.54 -41.82 -15.15
CA GLU A 63 14.22 -43.08 -14.96
C GLU A 63 15.59 -43.05 -15.63
N CYS A 64 16.61 -43.45 -14.87
CA CYS A 64 17.95 -43.74 -15.35
C CYS A 64 18.09 -45.27 -15.35
N ASN A 65 17.77 -45.93 -16.46
CA ASN A 65 17.79 -47.39 -16.61
C ASN A 65 16.92 -48.14 -15.57
N LYS A 66 17.42 -48.36 -14.35
CA LYS A 66 16.74 -49.07 -13.24
C LYS A 66 16.51 -48.21 -12.00
N THR A 67 16.99 -46.98 -11.99
CA THR A 67 16.83 -46.05 -10.87
C THR A 67 15.84 -44.97 -11.23
N LYS A 68 14.76 -44.87 -10.45
CA LYS A 68 13.73 -43.84 -10.62
C LYS A 68 14.02 -42.64 -9.71
N ILE A 69 13.83 -41.44 -10.23
CA ILE A 69 13.95 -40.17 -9.51
C ILE A 69 12.70 -39.34 -9.78
N TYR A 70 12.11 -38.78 -8.72
CA TYR A 70 11.01 -37.83 -8.85
C TYR A 70 11.55 -36.41 -8.79
N VAL A 71 11.40 -35.66 -9.89
CA VAL A 71 11.80 -34.26 -9.96
C VAL A 71 10.56 -33.41 -9.77
N LYS A 72 10.58 -32.54 -8.75
CA LYS A 72 9.51 -31.59 -8.46
C LYS A 72 10.00 -30.17 -8.64
N PHE A 73 9.54 -29.50 -9.69
CA PHE A 73 9.72 -28.07 -9.82
C PHE A 73 8.68 -27.33 -8.98
N ARG A 74 9.11 -26.25 -8.36
CA ARG A 74 8.25 -25.24 -7.73
C ARG A 74 8.74 -23.89 -8.23
N THR A 75 8.33 -23.55 -9.45
CA THR A 75 8.61 -22.25 -10.03
C THR A 75 7.58 -21.25 -9.54
N CYS A 76 7.98 -19.99 -9.37
CA CYS A 76 7.05 -18.94 -8.99
C CYS A 76 7.30 -17.68 -9.80
N ASP A 77 6.49 -17.49 -10.84
CA ASP A 77 6.67 -16.39 -11.80
C ASP A 77 6.25 -15.01 -11.26
N ASN A 78 5.67 -14.95 -10.05
CA ASN A 78 5.25 -13.70 -9.40
C ASN A 78 5.39 -13.76 -7.87
N CYS A 79 6.32 -14.57 -7.34
CA CYS A 79 6.54 -14.57 -5.90
C CYS A 79 7.22 -13.28 -5.49
N VAL A 80 6.61 -12.58 -4.53
CA VAL A 80 7.25 -11.48 -3.83
C VAL A 80 7.91 -12.08 -2.58
N GLU A 81 9.21 -11.86 -2.45
CA GLU A 81 9.93 -12.25 -1.25
C GLU A 81 9.53 -11.33 -0.10
N PHE A 82 8.70 -11.85 0.80
CA PHE A 82 8.30 -11.15 2.01
C PHE A 82 9.31 -11.42 3.11
N ASP A 83 10.36 -10.61 3.14
CA ASP A 83 11.23 -10.55 4.31
C ASP A 83 10.54 -9.82 5.47
N MET A 84 10.99 -10.09 6.69
CA MET A 84 10.47 -9.46 7.92
C MET A 84 10.51 -7.94 7.84
N GLY A 85 11.54 -7.37 7.17
CA GLY A 85 11.63 -5.93 6.91
C GLY A 85 10.49 -5.40 6.04
N THR A 86 10.12 -6.10 4.97
CA THR A 86 9.02 -5.73 4.07
C THR A 86 7.67 -5.76 4.80
N ILE A 87 7.42 -6.80 5.61
CA ILE A 87 6.19 -6.92 6.41
C ILE A 87 6.09 -5.75 7.40
N MET A 88 7.18 -5.42 8.08
CA MET A 88 7.20 -4.29 9.02
C MET A 88 7.06 -2.94 8.33
N GLY A 89 7.69 -2.74 7.17
CA GLY A 89 7.52 -1.54 6.37
C GLY A 89 6.05 -1.35 5.94
N LEU A 90 5.38 -2.42 5.53
CA LEU A 90 3.96 -2.40 5.17
C LEU A 90 3.10 -2.01 6.38
N ALA A 91 3.32 -2.66 7.53
CA ALA A 91 2.53 -2.41 8.74
C ALA A 91 2.70 -0.97 9.26
N ILE A 92 3.95 -0.49 9.35
CA ILE A 92 4.23 0.88 9.80
C ILE A 92 3.68 1.89 8.79
N GLY A 93 3.85 1.62 7.48
CA GLY A 93 3.32 2.47 6.41
C GLY A 93 1.81 2.65 6.50
N ASP A 94 1.07 1.57 6.75
CA ASP A 94 -0.39 1.60 6.90
C ASP A 94 -0.83 2.38 8.15
N VAL A 95 -0.15 2.17 9.28
CA VAL A 95 -0.41 2.93 10.52
C VAL A 95 -0.17 4.43 10.31
N VAL A 96 0.92 4.82 9.64
CA VAL A 96 1.20 6.23 9.36
C VAL A 96 0.17 6.82 8.40
N ALA A 97 -0.19 6.10 7.34
CA ALA A 97 -1.19 6.54 6.37
C ALA A 97 -2.56 6.76 7.02
N THR A 98 -3.00 5.83 7.87
CA THR A 98 -4.28 5.93 8.59
C THR A 98 -4.30 7.11 9.57
N ILE A 99 -3.19 7.40 10.27
CA ILE A 99 -3.06 8.58 11.12
C ILE A 99 -3.19 9.87 10.29
N VAL A 100 -2.49 9.96 9.15
CA VAL A 100 -2.55 11.14 8.28
C VAL A 100 -3.96 11.38 7.76
N ILE A 101 -4.64 10.32 7.31
CA ILE A 101 -6.04 10.39 6.88
C ILE A 101 -6.94 10.83 8.05
N GLY A 102 -6.75 10.25 9.24
CA GLY A 102 -7.51 10.61 10.44
C GLY A 102 -7.36 12.08 10.83
N VAL A 103 -6.15 12.62 10.80
CA VAL A 103 -5.88 14.05 11.06
C VAL A 103 -6.50 14.93 9.99
N ALA A 104 -6.39 14.56 8.71
CA ALA A 104 -6.99 15.31 7.61
C ALA A 104 -8.52 15.43 7.78
N VAL A 105 -9.19 14.31 8.08
CA VAL A 105 -10.64 14.28 8.34
C VAL A 105 -10.99 15.10 9.58
N TYR A 106 -10.21 15.00 10.66
CA TYR A 106 -10.44 15.78 11.89
C TYR A 106 -10.36 17.30 11.65
N ILE A 107 -9.39 17.77 10.84
CA ILE A 107 -9.29 19.19 10.50
C ILE A 107 -10.50 19.63 9.68
N ILE A 108 -10.95 18.84 8.70
CA ILE A 108 -12.12 19.18 7.89
C ILE A 108 -13.39 19.22 8.76
N ALA A 109 -13.60 18.23 9.62
CA ALA A 109 -14.77 18.14 10.48
C ALA A 109 -14.79 19.20 11.60
N SER A 110 -13.63 19.54 12.17
CA SER A 110 -13.55 20.61 13.18
C SER A 110 -13.85 21.98 12.57
N LYS A 111 -13.46 22.24 11.32
CA LYS A 111 -13.85 23.48 10.62
C LYS A 111 -15.35 23.56 10.31
N THR A 112 -16.02 22.44 10.06
CA THR A 112 -17.48 22.42 9.86
C THR A 112 -18.26 22.50 11.17
N GLN A 113 -17.68 22.12 12.32
CA GLN A 113 -18.24 22.35 13.65
C GLN A 113 -18.00 23.77 14.19
N ILE A 114 -16.99 24.52 13.68
CA ILE A 114 -16.70 25.91 14.09
C ILE A 114 -17.54 26.92 13.28
N GLY A 115 -18.86 26.69 13.22
CA GLY A 115 -19.82 27.69 12.82
C GLY A 115 -21.20 27.44 13.43
N PRO A 116 -21.82 28.39 14.17
CA PRO A 116 -21.27 29.42 15.04
C PRO A 116 -21.80 29.20 16.49
N THR A 117 -21.08 28.46 17.33
CA THR A 117 -21.42 28.34 18.75
C THR A 117 -20.18 28.59 19.61
N THR A 118 -19.71 29.83 19.64
CA THR A 118 -19.48 30.59 20.88
C THR A 118 -18.91 31.97 20.56
N SER A 119 -19.33 32.91 21.39
CA SER A 119 -19.04 34.34 21.42
C SER A 119 -17.58 34.75 21.25
N VAL A 120 -17.40 36.06 20.95
CA VAL A 120 -16.16 36.87 20.87
C VAL A 120 -15.72 37.06 19.41
N LYS A 121 -16.06 38.12 18.69
CA LYS A 121 -16.49 39.46 19.08
C LYS A 121 -17.73 39.78 18.27
N LYS A 122 -18.84 40.04 18.97
CA LYS A 122 -19.83 41.00 18.50
C LYS A 122 -19.00 42.23 18.15
N SER A 123 -18.77 42.46 16.85
CA SER A 123 -18.54 43.79 16.36
C SER A 123 -19.67 44.58 16.98
N SER A 124 -19.35 45.27 18.06
CA SER A 124 -20.18 46.33 18.56
C SER A 124 -20.18 47.29 17.39
N ASP A 125 -21.12 47.09 16.47
CA ASP A 125 -21.81 48.20 15.85
C ASP A 125 -22.31 49.01 17.04
N ARG A 126 -21.41 49.84 17.59
CA ARG A 126 -21.79 51.05 18.25
C ARG A 126 -22.44 51.81 17.11
N GLN A 127 -23.71 51.51 16.86
CA GLN A 127 -24.64 52.53 16.45
C GLN A 127 -24.26 53.70 17.34
N HIS A 128 -23.69 54.73 16.73
CA HIS A 128 -23.47 55.99 17.39
C HIS A 128 -24.88 56.44 17.75
N LEU A 129 -25.35 56.00 18.92
CA LEU A 129 -26.61 56.42 19.49
C LEU A 129 -26.40 57.90 19.70
N VAL A 130 -26.89 58.68 18.74
CA VAL A 130 -26.98 60.13 18.87
C VAL A 130 -27.68 60.33 20.21
N PRO A 131 -27.00 60.92 21.22
CA PRO A 131 -27.61 61.07 22.52
C PRO A 131 -28.88 61.91 22.31
N ASN A 132 -30.04 61.35 22.66
CA ASN A 132 -31.24 62.16 22.83
C ASN A 132 -30.85 63.26 23.82
N ALA A 133 -30.85 64.50 23.36
CA ALA A 133 -30.51 65.68 24.14
C ALA A 133 -31.59 65.94 25.20
N ALA A 134 -31.70 65.04 26.17
CA ALA A 134 -32.48 65.19 27.37
C ALA A 134 -31.51 65.48 28.52
N ARG A 135 -30.94 66.70 28.51
CA ARG A 135 -30.47 67.51 29.66
C ARG A 135 -29.32 68.42 29.23
N GLY A 136 -29.60 69.72 29.20
CA GLY A 136 -28.58 70.76 29.27
C GLY A 136 -28.10 71.30 27.92
N GLY A 137 -28.78 72.35 27.44
CA GLY A 137 -28.15 73.52 26.81
C GLY A 137 -27.10 73.28 25.72
N ALA A 138 -27.39 72.50 24.69
CA ALA A 138 -26.63 72.52 23.44
C ALA A 138 -27.57 72.31 22.24
N SER A 139 -27.75 73.37 21.46
CA SER A 139 -28.48 73.43 20.20
C SER A 139 -27.79 72.56 19.15
N HIS A 140 -28.43 71.46 18.74
CA HIS A 140 -28.10 70.79 17.48
C HIS A 140 -29.38 70.23 16.85
N ASP A 141 -29.84 70.96 15.83
CA ASP A 141 -31.12 70.89 15.13
C ASP A 141 -31.24 69.69 14.17
N LEU A 142 -31.13 68.44 14.64
CA LEU A 142 -31.28 67.28 13.74
C LEU A 142 -32.70 66.67 13.71
N TYR A 143 -33.52 66.91 14.72
CA TYR A 143 -34.94 66.61 14.69
C TYR A 143 -35.70 67.77 15.31
N GLN A 144 -36.53 68.44 14.50
CA GLN A 144 -37.46 69.45 14.99
C GLN A 144 -38.60 68.74 15.72
N ASP A 145 -38.75 69.02 17.01
CA ASP A 145 -39.76 68.38 17.84
C ASP A 145 -41.16 68.88 17.46
N LEU A 146 -42.06 67.95 17.14
CA LEU A 146 -43.43 68.24 16.69
C LEU A 146 -44.24 68.78 17.87
N LYS A 147 -44.48 70.08 17.90
CA LYS A 147 -45.31 70.71 18.93
C LYS A 147 -46.77 70.32 18.69
N PRO A 148 -47.48 69.73 19.68
CA PRO A 148 -48.81 69.13 19.50
C PRO A 148 -49.95 70.13 19.25
N ARG A 149 -49.63 71.38 18.91
CA ARG A 149 -50.60 72.46 18.78
C ARG A 149 -50.28 73.49 17.70
N GLN A 150 -49.26 73.26 16.88
CA GLN A 150 -48.88 74.13 15.78
C GLN A 150 -49.13 73.39 14.47
N ARG A 151 -50.08 73.88 13.66
CA ARG A 151 -50.34 73.35 12.31
C ARG A 151 -49.26 73.90 11.39
N ASP A 152 -48.54 73.02 10.72
CA ASP A 152 -47.54 73.42 9.74
C ASP A 152 -48.19 73.64 8.38
N THR A 153 -47.51 74.40 7.52
CA THR A 153 -48.02 74.86 6.21
C THR A 153 -48.36 73.71 5.24
N TYR A 154 -47.96 72.48 5.58
CA TYR A 154 -48.20 71.25 4.83
C TYR A 154 -49.19 70.27 5.47
N ASP A 155 -49.80 70.61 6.62
CA ASP A 155 -50.80 69.76 7.28
C ASP A 155 -52.16 69.75 6.57
N GLU A 156 -52.39 70.65 5.61
CA GLU A 156 -53.65 70.69 4.87
C GLU A 156 -53.53 69.96 3.51
N LEU A 157 -54.17 68.80 3.42
CA LEU A 157 -54.39 68.12 2.15
C LEU A 157 -55.43 68.91 1.33
N ASN A 158 -54.95 69.70 0.36
CA ASN A 158 -55.82 70.41 -0.57
C ASN A 158 -56.57 69.40 -1.46
N HIS A 159 -57.81 69.09 -1.12
CA HIS A 159 -58.68 68.26 -1.93
C HIS A 159 -59.11 69.06 -3.18
N ARG A 160 -58.43 68.85 -4.30
CA ARG A 160 -58.96 69.29 -5.60
C ARG A 160 -60.09 68.35 -6.02
N ARG A 161 -61.24 68.94 -6.32
CA ARG A 161 -62.42 68.33 -6.91
C ARG A 161 -62.37 68.46 -8.43
#